data_AF-A0A3P6BDW5-F1
#
_entry.id   AF-A0A3P6BDW5-F1
#
_cell.length_a   1.000
_cell.length_b   1.000
_cell.length_c   1.000
_cell.angle_alpha   90.00
_cell.angle_beta   90.00
_cell.angle_gamma   90.00
#
_symmetry.space_group_name_H-M   'P 1'
#
loop_
_entity.id
_entity.type
_entity.pdbx_description
1 polymer ?
#
loop_
_entity_poly.entity_id
_entity_poly.type
_entity_poly.pdbx_seq_one_letter_code
_entity_poly.pdbx_strand_id
1 'polypeptide(L)'
;MASNSRSSSSSWTLKQNKMFERALAVYDKDTPDRWHNVANAVGGKSADEVKRHYDILVEDLFNIETGRVPLPNYKTLDSNSRGINDFDTRYIASQTL
;
A
#
# COMPACT_ATOMS: atom_id res chain seq x y z
N MET A 1 39.82 -2.67 3.87
CA MET A 1 39.01 -2.01 2.83
C MET A 1 37.60 -2.59 2.92
N ALA A 2 36.70 -1.94 3.65
CA ALA A 2 35.30 -2.36 3.68
C ALA A 2 34.59 -1.60 2.56
N SER A 3 34.42 -2.25 1.41
CA SER A 3 33.59 -1.74 0.33
C SER A 3 32.16 -1.71 0.85
N ASN A 4 31.73 -0.53 1.29
CA ASN A 4 30.33 -0.25 1.58
C ASN A 4 29.60 -0.25 0.24
N SER A 5 29.32 -1.44 -0.30
CA SER A 5 28.35 -1.63 -1.36
C SER A 5 27.01 -1.27 -0.75
N ARG A 6 26.74 0.04 -0.70
CA ARG A 6 25.39 0.57 -0.62
C ARG A 6 24.71 -0.13 -1.77
N SER A 7 23.96 -1.19 -1.49
CA SER A 7 23.03 -1.74 -2.46
C SER A 7 22.29 -0.51 -2.93
N SER A 8 22.43 -0.17 -4.20
CA SER A 8 21.64 0.85 -4.84
C SER A 8 20.21 0.35 -4.82
N SER A 9 19.58 0.36 -3.64
CA SER A 9 18.15 0.29 -3.46
C SER A 9 17.67 1.58 -4.10
N SER A 10 17.44 1.49 -5.40
CA SER A 10 16.92 2.57 -6.20
C SER A 10 15.64 3.03 -5.50
N SER A 11 15.71 4.12 -4.75
CA SER A 11 14.60 4.61 -3.94
C SER A 11 13.39 4.77 -4.85
N TRP A 12 12.29 4.12 -4.50
CA TRP A 12 11.05 4.23 -5.27
C TRP A 12 10.45 5.62 -5.06
N THR A 13 10.35 6.40 -6.12
CA THR A 13 9.63 7.68 -6.06
C THR A 13 8.12 7.42 -5.95
N LEU A 14 7.38 8.38 -5.41
CA LEU A 14 5.91 8.30 -5.34
C LEU A 14 5.27 8.08 -6.71
N LYS A 15 5.83 8.71 -7.75
CA LYS A 15 5.39 8.54 -9.14
C LYS A 15 5.61 7.11 -9.62
N GLN A 16 6.80 6.55 -9.38
CA GLN A 16 7.10 5.17 -9.76
C GLN A 16 6.22 4.17 -9.01
N ASN A 17 6.00 4.37 -7.71
CA ASN A 17 5.13 3.51 -6.92
C ASN A 17 3.69 3.52 -7.45
N LYS A 18 3.16 4.70 -7.78
CA LYS A 18 1.83 4.83 -8.39
C LYS A 18 1.73 4.16 -9.77
N MET A 19 2.79 4.25 -10.58
CA MET A 19 2.85 3.55 -11.87
C MET A 19 2.92 2.04 -11.69
N PHE A 20 3.65 1.57 -10.67
CA PHE A 20 3.76 0.16 -10.32
C PHE A 20 2.41 -0.43 -9.90
N GLU A 21 1.68 0.21 -8.98
CA GLU A 21 0.35 -0.23 -8.56
C GLU A 21 -0.63 -0.31 -9.75
N ARG A 22 -0.61 0.69 -10.63
CA ARG A 22 -1.41 0.68 -11.86
C ARG A 22 -1.01 -0.45 -12.80
N ALA A 23 0.27 -0.69 -12.96
CA ALA A 23 0.78 -1.77 -13.80
C ALA A 23 0.40 -3.15 -13.23
N LEU A 24 0.39 -3.34 -11.91
CA LEU A 24 -0.09 -4.59 -11.28
C LEU A 24 -1.58 -4.86 -11.52
N ALA A 25 -2.39 -3.80 -11.69
CA ALA A 25 -3.81 -3.94 -12.04
C ALA A 25 -4.04 -4.34 -13.50
N VAL A 26 -3.08 -4.05 -14.39
CA VAL A 26 -3.13 -4.41 -15.81
C VAL A 26 -2.50 -5.79 -16.07
N TYR A 27 -1.36 -6.05 -15.44
CA TYR A 27 -0.60 -7.29 -15.57
C TYR A 27 -0.84 -8.16 -14.35
N ASP A 28 -1.80 -9.06 -14.47
CA ASP A 28 -2.17 -10.03 -13.44
C ASP A 28 -1.09 -11.12 -13.25
N LYS A 29 -1.38 -12.10 -12.38
CA LYS A 29 -0.44 -13.18 -12.05
C LYS A 29 -0.19 -14.17 -13.20
N ASP A 30 -1.12 -14.25 -14.15
CA ASP A 30 -1.09 -15.22 -15.26
C ASP A 30 -0.46 -14.60 -16.53
N THR A 31 -0.18 -13.30 -16.49
CA THR A 31 0.52 -12.57 -17.54
C THR A 31 1.94 -13.11 -17.76
N PRO A 32 2.31 -13.59 -18.97
CA PRO A 32 3.68 -13.97 -19.27
C PRO A 32 4.61 -12.76 -19.19
N ASP A 33 5.84 -12.97 -18.72
CA ASP A 33 6.84 -11.90 -18.55
C ASP A 33 6.34 -10.70 -17.73
N ARG A 34 5.41 -10.93 -16.79
CA ARG A 34 4.77 -9.92 -15.95
C ARG A 34 5.73 -8.85 -15.46
N TRP A 35 6.86 -9.24 -14.88
CA TRP A 35 7.82 -8.30 -14.27
C TRP A 35 8.53 -7.43 -15.31
N HIS A 36 8.79 -7.94 -16.51
CA HIS A 36 9.33 -7.15 -17.61
C HIS A 36 8.29 -6.12 -18.09
N ASN A 37 7.02 -6.53 -18.22
CA ASN A 37 5.93 -5.64 -18.62
C ASN A 37 5.68 -4.52 -17.60
N VAL A 38 5.71 -4.86 -16.30
CA VAL A 38 5.59 -3.89 -15.21
C VAL A 38 6.80 -2.94 -15.19
N ALA A 39 8.02 -3.47 -15.34
CA ALA A 39 9.24 -2.63 -15.40
C ALA A 39 9.19 -1.63 -16.55
N ASN A 40 8.73 -2.07 -17.73
CA ASN A 40 8.54 -1.20 -18.89
C ASN A 40 7.50 -0.11 -18.64
N ALA A 41 6.40 -0.43 -17.94
CA ALA A 41 5.35 0.53 -17.59
C ALA A 41 5.80 1.55 -16.53
N VAL A 42 6.60 1.12 -15.54
CA VAL A 42 7.12 1.98 -14.48
C VAL A 42 8.20 2.93 -15.00
N GLY A 43 9.10 2.41 -15.84
CA GLY A 43 10.26 3.13 -16.37
C GLY A 43 11.38 3.31 -15.34
N GLY A 44 12.62 3.07 -15.77
CA GLY A 44 13.80 3.28 -14.94
C GLY A 44 13.95 2.31 -13.75
N LYS A 45 13.27 1.15 -13.82
CA LYS A 45 13.44 0.02 -12.90
C LYS A 45 13.63 -1.25 -13.73
N SER A 46 14.42 -2.18 -13.23
CA SER A 46 14.57 -3.53 -13.79
C SER A 46 13.46 -4.46 -13.33
N ALA A 47 13.23 -5.55 -14.06
CA ALA A 47 12.27 -6.59 -13.66
C ALA A 47 12.58 -7.17 -12.27
N ASP A 48 13.86 -7.34 -11.93
CA ASP A 48 14.28 -7.80 -10.60
C ASP A 48 13.97 -6.78 -9.49
N GLU A 49 14.15 -5.48 -9.75
CA GLU A 49 13.77 -4.44 -8.78
C GLU A 49 12.26 -4.37 -8.56
N VAL A 50 11.49 -4.53 -9.63
CA VAL A 50 10.03 -4.60 -9.57
C VAL A 50 9.57 -5.82 -8.77
N LYS A 51 10.15 -6.98 -9.03
CA LYS A 51 9.83 -8.22 -8.29
C LYS A 51 10.14 -8.08 -6.81
N ARG A 52 11.32 -7.57 -6.45
CA ARG A 52 11.67 -7.31 -5.04
C ARG A 52 10.70 -6.34 -4.37
N HIS A 53 10.28 -5.28 -5.07
CA HIS A 53 9.31 -4.31 -4.53
C HIS A 53 7.92 -4.94 -4.33
N TYR A 54 7.52 -5.85 -5.22
CA TYR A 54 6.31 -6.64 -5.04
C TYR A 54 6.37 -7.57 -3.84
N ASP A 55 7.49 -8.27 -3.64
CA ASP A 55 7.65 -9.19 -2.52
C ASP A 55 7.53 -8.45 -1.17
N ILE A 56 8.11 -7.24 -1.06
CA ILE A 56 7.94 -6.37 0.11
C ILE A 56 6.48 -5.98 0.32
N LEU A 57 5.77 -5.60 -0.75
CA LEU A 57 4.34 -5.25 -0.67
C LEU A 57 3.49 -6.43 -0.16
N VAL A 58 3.80 -7.66 -0.59
CA VAL A 58 3.11 -8.87 -0.13
C VAL A 58 3.41 -9.14 1.34
N GLU A 59 4.66 -8.97 1.77
CA GLU A 59 5.05 -9.10 3.17
C GLU A 59 4.32 -8.09 4.06
N ASP A 60 4.24 -6.83 3.63
CA ASP A 60 3.51 -5.78 4.35
C ASP A 60 2.02 -6.13 4.49
N LEU A 61 1.38 -6.60 3.40
CA LEU A 61 -0.01 -7.03 3.44
C LEU A 61 -0.22 -8.17 4.45
N PHE A 62 0.66 -9.18 4.42
CA PHE A 62 0.60 -10.30 5.36
C PHE A 62 0.80 -9.83 6.81
N ASN A 63 1.71 -8.90 7.07
CA ASN A 63 1.93 -8.35 8.40
C ASN A 63 0.73 -7.54 8.90
N ILE A 64 0.02 -6.83 8.02
CA ILE A 64 -1.23 -6.12 8.34
C ILE A 64 -2.34 -7.13 8.67
N GLU A 65 -2.54 -8.14 7.84
CA GLU A 65 -3.59 -9.16 8.02
C GLU A 65 -3.38 -10.00 9.28
N THR A 66 -2.13 -10.30 9.62
CA THR A 66 -1.78 -11.07 10.83
C THR A 66 -1.79 -10.23 12.10
N GLY A 67 -2.17 -8.94 12.04
CA GLY A 67 -2.22 -8.05 13.20
C GLY A 67 -0.84 -7.75 13.80
N ARG A 68 0.23 -7.94 13.02
CA ARG A 68 1.62 -7.65 13.45
C ARG A 68 1.98 -6.17 13.32
N VAL A 69 1.17 -5.40 12.61
CA VAL A 69 1.25 -3.93 12.62
C VAL A 69 0.39 -3.43 13.79
N PRO A 70 1.01 -2.82 14.83
CA PRO A 70 0.23 -2.21 15.89
C PRO A 70 -0.64 -1.12 15.27
N LEU A 71 -1.96 -1.21 15.47
CA LEU A 71 -2.89 -0.18 15.02
C LEU A 71 -2.43 1.15 15.62
N PRO A 72 -2.39 2.24 14.83
CA PRO A 72 -2.15 3.57 15.38
C PRO A 72 -3.10 3.80 16.55
N ASN A 73 -2.60 4.35 17.65
CA ASN A 73 -3.45 4.76 18.76
C ASN A 73 -4.25 5.99 18.31
N TYR A 74 -5.32 5.74 17.55
CA TYR A 74 -6.35 6.73 17.29
C TYR A 74 -6.94 7.02 18.66
N LYS A 75 -6.57 8.16 19.25
CA LYS A 75 -7.24 8.67 20.44
C LYS A 75 -8.72 8.74 20.07
N THR A 76 -9.49 7.74 20.50
CA THR A 76 -10.93 7.83 20.55
C THR A 76 -11.18 9.09 21.37
N LEU A 77 -11.74 10.12 20.72
CA LEU A 77 -12.20 11.30 21.43
C LEU A 77 -13.05 10.77 22.57
N ASP A 78 -12.54 10.97 23.77
CA ASP A 78 -13.08 10.47 25.02
C ASP A 78 -14.57 10.76 24.99
N SER A 79 -15.37 9.70 24.97
CA SER A 79 -16.82 9.79 24.96
C SER A 79 -17.24 10.26 26.35
N ASN A 80 -17.09 11.55 26.60
CA ASN A 80 -17.82 12.23 27.64
C ASN A 80 -18.04 13.70 27.27
N SER A 81 -19.31 13.99 26.96
CA SER A 81 -19.95 15.32 26.99
C SER A 81 -20.12 16.07 25.65
N ARG A 82 -21.29 15.83 25.05
CA ARG A 82 -22.16 16.80 24.34
C ARG A 82 -21.70 17.31 22.97
N GLY A 83 -22.31 16.73 21.93
CA GLY A 83 -22.35 17.36 20.61
C GLY A 83 -22.66 16.41 19.46
N ILE A 84 -23.67 15.53 19.60
CA ILE A 84 -24.22 14.89 18.40
C ILE A 84 -24.93 15.98 17.61
N ASN A 85 -24.35 16.33 16.46
CA ASN A 85 -25.02 17.21 15.50
C ASN A 85 -26.16 16.41 14.86
N ASP A 86 -27.33 17.04 14.78
CA ASP A 86 -28.61 16.47 14.34
C ASP A 86 -28.57 15.74 12.97
N PHE A 87 -27.52 15.97 12.18
CA PHE A 87 -27.27 15.31 10.90
C PHE A 87 -26.90 13.82 11.05
N ASP A 88 -26.08 13.45 12.04
CA ASP A 88 -25.65 12.06 12.26
C ASP A 88 -26.82 11.19 12.73
N THR A 89 -27.71 11.75 13.55
CA THR A 89 -28.91 11.04 14.05
C THR A 89 -29.88 10.68 12.91
N ARG A 90 -30.00 11.53 11.89
CA ARG A 90 -30.89 11.27 10.74
C ARG A 90 -30.33 10.22 9.80
N TYR A 91 -29.02 10.16 9.64
CA TYR A 91 -28.37 9.18 8.77
C TYR A 91 -28.47 7.75 9.35
N ILE A 92 -28.27 7.58 10.66
CA ILE A 92 -28.42 6.29 11.33
C ILE A 92 -29.89 5.83 11.41
N ALA A 93 -30.84 6.77 11.52
CA ALA A 93 -32.27 6.43 11.53
C ALA A 93 -32.78 5.95 10.16
N SER A 94 -32.27 6.48 9.04
CA SER A 94 -32.69 6.08 7.69
C SER A 94 -32.22 4.69 7.24
N GLN A 95 -31.34 4.03 8.01
CA GLN A 95 -30.78 2.73 7.62
C GLN A 95 -31.43 1.54 8.35
N THR A 96 -32.40 1.76 9.25
CA THR A 96 -32.97 0.66 10.06
C THR A 96 -34.49 0.51 10.04
N LEU A 97 -35.25 1.13 9.12
CA LEU A 97 -36.57 0.66 8.61
C LEU A 97 -37.21 1.71 7.69
#